data_AF-A0ABD2JRY5-F1
#
_entry.id   AF-A0ABD2JRY5-F1
#
_cell.length_a   1.000
_cell.length_b   1.000
_cell.length_c   1.000
_cell.angle_alpha   90.00
_cell.angle_beta   90.00
_cell.angle_gamma   90.00
#
_symmetry.space_group_name_H-M   'P 1'
#
loop_
_entity.id
_entity.type
_entity.pdbx_description
1 polymer ?
#
loop_
_entity_poly.entity_id
_entity_poly.type
_entity_poly.pdbx_seq_one_letter_code
_entity_poly.pdbx_strand_id
1 'polypeptide(L)'
;MIEVNGLAIQTVSGIGKIVKIKIQAVRAHHNLRDLRIVGREMDDSMKNSLQRAFVFSKAACSRPNERRFFEEHKFTLTILPMVNRRAGGSFSAAASLGFLALAKRKRVDDSICVTGKVNRKGKIVCVLNIEAKVTAAVHTEYKRKNTETYCP
;
A
#
# COMPACT_ATOMS: atom_id res chain seq x y z
N MET A 1 5.78 2.06 -12.43
CA MET A 1 5.81 1.27 -11.18
C MET A 1 6.05 2.22 -10.02
N ILE A 2 5.43 1.99 -8.87
CA ILE A 2 5.70 2.74 -7.64
C ILE A 2 5.85 1.78 -6.46
N GLU A 3 6.62 2.18 -5.47
CA GLU A 3 6.73 1.52 -4.18
C GLU A 3 6.27 2.49 -3.09
N VAL A 4 5.46 2.00 -2.14
CA VAL A 4 5.00 2.77 -0.98
C VAL A 4 5.20 1.94 0.27
N ASN A 5 5.65 2.57 1.36
CA ASN A 5 5.79 1.91 2.65
C ASN A 5 4.48 1.99 3.42
N GLY A 6 3.90 0.83 3.72
CA GLY A 6 2.80 0.66 4.66
C GLY A 6 3.30 0.16 6.02
N LEU A 7 2.45 0.22 7.05
CA LEU A 7 2.74 -0.39 8.35
C LEU A 7 1.69 -1.45 8.70
N ALA A 8 2.18 -2.59 9.18
CA ALA A 8 1.38 -3.74 9.60
C ALA A 8 1.88 -4.28 10.96
N ILE A 9 1.14 -5.23 11.53
CA ILE A 9 1.53 -5.97 12.73
C ILE A 9 1.81 -7.42 12.38
N GLN A 10 2.94 -7.93 12.84
CA GLN A 10 3.23 -9.36 12.85
C GLN A 10 2.50 -9.99 14.04
N THR A 11 1.36 -10.63 13.79
CA THR A 11 0.42 -11.01 14.86
C THR A 11 0.89 -12.10 15.83
N VAL A 12 1.98 -12.82 15.53
CA VAL A 12 2.53 -13.80 16.47
C VAL A 12 3.27 -13.11 17.62
N SER A 13 3.87 -11.95 17.37
CA SER A 13 4.70 -11.23 18.34
C SER A 13 4.17 -9.85 18.72
N GLY A 14 3.13 -9.35 18.03
CA GLY A 14 2.64 -7.98 18.20
C GLY A 14 3.59 -6.91 17.64
N ILE A 15 4.72 -7.32 17.04
CA ILE A 15 5.77 -6.42 16.55
C ILE A 15 5.28 -5.71 15.28
N GLY A 16 5.47 -4.40 15.22
CA GLY A 16 5.19 -3.61 14.01
C GLY A 16 6.20 -3.90 12.92
N LYS A 17 5.76 -3.79 11.67
CA LYS A 17 6.60 -4.06 10.50
C LYS A 17 6.27 -3.12 9.36
N ILE A 18 7.31 -2.66 8.67
CA ILE A 18 7.15 -1.99 7.38
C ILE A 18 6.83 -3.02 6.30
N VAL A 19 5.80 -2.71 5.52
CA VAL A 19 5.41 -3.46 4.33
C VAL A 19 5.60 -2.59 3.09
N LYS A 20 6.49 -2.99 2.20
CA LYS A 20 6.62 -2.45 0.85
C LYS A 20 5.45 -2.90 -0.02
N ILE A 21 4.70 -1.93 -0.51
CA ILE A 21 3.59 -2.11 -1.45
C ILE A 21 4.10 -1.70 -2.82
N LYS A 22 4.32 -2.68 -3.69
CA LYS A 22 4.74 -2.46 -5.07
C LYS A 22 3.51 -2.47 -5.96
N ILE A 23 3.29 -1.39 -6.71
CA ILE A 23 2.19 -1.28 -7.66
C ILE A 23 2.77 -1.08 -9.06
N GLN A 24 2.43 -2.01 -9.94
CA GLN A 24 2.79 -1.99 -11.35
C GLN A 24 1.53 -1.75 -12.16
N ALA A 25 1.58 -0.78 -13.08
CA ALA A 25 0.53 -0.50 -14.05
C ALA A 25 1.10 -0.80 -15.43
N VAL A 26 0.43 -1.67 -16.19
CA VAL A 26 0.81 -2.04 -17.55
C VAL A 26 -0.36 -1.71 -18.45
N ARG A 27 -0.10 -0.97 -19.54
CA ARG A 27 -1.14 -0.61 -20.50
C ARG A 27 -1.75 -1.89 -21.07
N ALA A 28 -3.07 -1.95 -21.12
CA ALA A 28 -3.78 -3.10 -21.63
C ALA A 28 -4.91 -2.67 -22.56
N HIS A 29 -5.13 -3.47 -23.60
CA HIS A 29 -6.34 -3.39 -24.41
C HIS A 29 -7.50 -4.05 -23.64
N HIS A 30 -8.71 -3.51 -23.82
CA HIS A 30 -9.93 -3.75 -23.03
C HIS A 30 -10.20 -5.22 -22.60
N ASN A 31 -11.00 -5.42 -21.54
CA ASN A 31 -11.63 -6.68 -21.08
C ASN A 31 -10.87 -7.66 -20.15
N LEU A 32 -9.89 -7.23 -19.36
CA LEU A 32 -9.20 -8.15 -18.42
C LEU A 32 -9.05 -7.52 -17.03
N ARG A 33 -9.35 -8.30 -15.96
CA ARG A 33 -9.41 -7.90 -14.54
C ARG A 33 -8.44 -6.75 -14.19
N ASP A 34 -9.01 -5.63 -13.76
CA ASP A 34 -8.31 -4.36 -13.53
C ASP A 34 -7.23 -4.41 -12.44
N LEU A 35 -7.37 -5.31 -11.46
CA LEU A 35 -6.42 -5.46 -10.36
C LEU A 35 -6.11 -6.94 -10.06
N ARG A 36 -4.82 -7.26 -10.07
CA ARG A 36 -4.25 -8.51 -9.55
C ARG A 36 -3.54 -8.20 -8.23
N ILE A 37 -3.97 -8.85 -7.15
CA ILE A 37 -3.31 -8.76 -5.85
C ILE A 37 -2.41 -10.00 -5.69
N VAL A 38 -1.13 -9.77 -5.42
CA VAL A 38 -0.11 -10.80 -5.26
C VAL A 38 0.38 -10.81 -3.81
N GLY A 39 0.17 -11.94 -3.15
CA GLY A 39 0.79 -12.28 -1.88
C GLY A 39 0.21 -13.58 -1.33
N ARG A 40 1.12 -14.50 -0.99
CA ARG A 40 0.87 -15.73 -0.22
C ARG A 40 0.26 -15.36 1.13
N GLU A 41 -0.67 -16.20 1.59
CA GLU A 41 -1.31 -16.10 2.91
C GLU A 41 -2.10 -14.82 3.22
N MET A 42 -2.51 -14.04 2.22
CA MET A 42 -3.53 -13.01 2.45
C MET A 42 -4.92 -13.64 2.62
N ASP A 43 -5.59 -13.28 3.72
CA ASP A 43 -7.01 -13.56 3.93
C ASP A 43 -7.90 -12.68 3.03
N ASP A 44 -9.19 -13.03 2.96
CA ASP A 44 -10.14 -12.31 2.13
C ASP A 44 -10.41 -10.90 2.65
N SER A 45 -10.28 -10.68 3.97
CA SER A 45 -10.43 -9.35 4.57
C SER A 45 -9.39 -8.36 4.03
N MET A 46 -8.11 -8.79 3.94
CA MET A 46 -7.01 -8.03 3.37
C MET A 46 -7.20 -7.78 1.88
N LYS A 47 -7.49 -8.84 1.10
CA LYS A 47 -7.75 -8.70 -0.35
C LYS A 47 -8.89 -7.74 -0.63
N ASN A 48 -10.00 -7.87 0.11
CA ASN A 48 -11.14 -6.96 0.00
C ASN A 48 -10.78 -5.53 0.39
N SER A 49 -9.88 -5.33 1.36
CA SER A 49 -9.41 -3.99 1.75
C SER A 49 -8.55 -3.34 0.65
N LEU A 50 -7.70 -4.11 0.00
CA LEU A 50 -6.89 -3.65 -1.13
C LEU A 50 -7.75 -3.38 -2.37
N GLN A 51 -8.76 -4.22 -2.62
CA GLN A 51 -9.74 -3.97 -3.69
C GLN A 51 -10.49 -2.66 -3.45
N ARG A 52 -10.92 -2.39 -2.20
CA ARG A 52 -11.53 -1.10 -1.84
C ARG A 52 -10.57 0.07 -2.03
N ALA A 53 -9.30 -0.09 -1.67
CA ALA A 53 -8.28 0.93 -1.90
C ALA A 53 -8.16 1.30 -3.38
N PHE A 54 -8.20 0.31 -4.28
CA PHE A 54 -8.18 0.52 -5.72
C PHE A 54 -9.43 1.27 -6.21
N VAL A 55 -10.62 0.80 -5.87
CA VAL A 55 -11.89 1.44 -6.26
C VAL A 55 -11.97 2.88 -5.73
N PHE A 56 -11.58 3.10 -4.48
CA PHE A 56 -11.51 4.43 -3.89
C PHE A 56 -10.54 5.34 -4.67
N SER A 57 -9.36 4.84 -5.01
CA SER A 57 -8.35 5.64 -5.73
C SER A 57 -8.82 6.05 -7.12
N LYS A 58 -9.51 5.14 -7.84
CA LYS A 58 -10.15 5.45 -9.12
C LYS A 58 -11.21 6.55 -8.96
N ALA A 59 -12.06 6.45 -7.95
CA ALA A 59 -13.12 7.44 -7.68
C ALA A 59 -12.58 8.80 -7.20
N ALA A 60 -11.48 8.81 -6.44
CA ALA A 60 -10.86 10.02 -5.91
C ALA A 60 -10.07 10.83 -6.97
N CYS A 61 -9.89 10.30 -8.18
CA CYS A 61 -9.27 11.03 -9.27
C CYS A 61 -10.21 12.15 -9.77
N SER A 62 -9.73 13.40 -9.65
CA SER A 62 -10.51 14.58 -10.04
C SER A 62 -10.36 14.93 -11.51
N ARG A 63 -9.23 14.57 -12.13
CA ARG A 63 -8.93 14.92 -13.54
C ARG A 63 -9.30 13.77 -14.50
N PRO A 64 -9.80 14.06 -15.71
CA PRO A 64 -10.18 13.03 -16.68
C PRO A 64 -9.03 12.08 -17.06
N ASN A 65 -7.82 12.60 -17.23
CA ASN A 65 -6.63 11.80 -17.56
C ASN A 65 -6.23 10.83 -16.44
N GLU A 66 -6.42 11.21 -15.18
CA GLU A 66 -6.18 10.35 -14.02
C GLU A 66 -7.18 9.19 -13.98
N ARG A 67 -8.45 9.43 -14.30
CA ARG A 67 -9.48 8.37 -14.39
C ARG A 67 -9.21 7.41 -15.53
N ARG A 68 -8.92 7.96 -16.72
CA ARG A 68 -8.56 7.19 -17.92
C ARG A 68 -7.36 6.28 -17.69
N PHE A 69 -6.40 6.70 -16.85
CA PHE A 69 -5.28 5.85 -16.46
C PHE A 69 -5.73 4.52 -15.83
N PHE A 70 -6.77 4.52 -14.98
CA PHE A 70 -7.31 3.30 -14.40
C PHE A 70 -8.09 2.43 -15.39
N GLU A 71 -8.55 2.98 -16.50
CA GLU A 71 -9.32 2.27 -17.52
C GLU A 71 -8.42 1.63 -18.59
N GLU A 72 -7.25 2.23 -18.83
CA GLU A 72 -6.30 1.80 -19.85
C GLU A 72 -5.19 0.88 -19.32
N HIS A 73 -5.12 0.66 -18.02
CA HIS A 73 -4.04 -0.11 -17.39
C HIS A 73 -4.57 -1.24 -16.53
N LYS A 74 -3.82 -2.35 -16.55
CA LYS A 74 -3.92 -3.41 -15.55
C LYS A 74 -2.96 -3.15 -14.43
N PHE A 75 -3.43 -3.42 -13.21
CA PHE A 75 -2.66 -3.20 -12.01
C PHE A 75 -2.25 -4.53 -11.40
N THR A 76 -0.98 -4.66 -11.05
CA THR A 76 -0.49 -5.70 -10.16
C THR A 76 -0.01 -5.05 -8.87
N LEU A 77 -0.60 -5.44 -7.75
CA LEU A 77 -0.24 -4.98 -6.42
C LEU A 77 0.40 -6.13 -5.65
N THR A 78 1.65 -5.95 -5.24
CA THR A 78 2.45 -6.93 -4.51
C THR A 78 2.80 -6.39 -3.12
N ILE A 79 2.56 -7.17 -2.07
CA ILE A 79 2.86 -6.81 -0.68
C ILE A 79 4.09 -7.60 -0.19
N LEU A 80 5.11 -6.89 0.29
CA LEU A 80 6.38 -7.45 0.77
C LEU A 80 6.83 -6.79 2.08
N PRO A 81 7.49 -7.49 3.02
CA PRO A 81 7.46 -8.95 3.15
C PRO A 81 6.02 -9.40 3.44
N MET A 82 5.81 -10.72 3.35
CA MET A 82 4.48 -11.29 3.53
C MET A 82 3.96 -10.95 4.92
N VAL A 83 2.73 -10.45 4.97
CA VAL A 83 1.99 -10.23 6.20
C VAL A 83 1.13 -11.45 6.48
N ASN A 84 1.15 -11.90 7.73
CA ASN A 84 0.34 -13.06 8.10
C ASN A 84 -1.16 -12.74 8.03
N ARG A 85 -1.99 -13.80 7.96
CA ARG A 85 -3.46 -13.72 7.79
C ARG A 85 -4.16 -12.78 8.77
N ARG A 86 -3.58 -12.51 9.95
CA ARG A 86 -4.20 -11.69 11.01
C ARG A 86 -3.72 -10.23 11.02
N ALA A 87 -2.77 -9.84 10.16
CA ALA A 87 -2.27 -8.46 10.08
C ALA A 87 -3.34 -7.44 9.63
N GLY A 88 -4.43 -7.95 9.03
CA GLY A 88 -5.59 -7.18 8.60
C GLY A 88 -5.28 -6.18 7.49
N GLY A 89 -6.30 -5.42 7.04
CA GLY A 89 -6.19 -4.46 5.93
C GLY A 89 -5.57 -3.10 6.28
N SER A 90 -4.73 -3.01 7.31
CA SER A 90 -4.24 -1.74 7.86
C SER A 90 -3.21 -1.00 7.00
N PHE A 91 -2.85 -1.55 5.85
CA PHE A 91 -1.97 -0.95 4.85
C PHE A 91 -2.72 -0.57 3.56
N SER A 92 -4.06 -0.65 3.56
CA SER A 92 -4.86 -0.29 2.38
C SER A 92 -4.83 1.21 2.08
N ALA A 93 -4.66 2.08 3.08
CA ALA A 93 -4.43 3.52 2.83
C ALA A 93 -3.11 3.78 2.08
N ALA A 94 -2.05 3.03 2.41
CA ALA A 94 -0.77 3.10 1.70
C ALA A 94 -0.91 2.64 0.24
N ALA A 95 -1.70 1.59 -0.01
CA ALA A 95 -2.03 1.16 -1.37
C ALA A 95 -2.78 2.25 -2.16
N SER A 96 -3.76 2.92 -1.53
CA SER A 96 -4.47 4.04 -2.16
C SER A 96 -3.55 5.18 -2.55
N LEU A 97 -2.61 5.54 -1.67
CA LEU A 97 -1.59 6.54 -1.97
C LEU A 97 -0.78 6.15 -3.20
N GLY A 98 -0.34 4.89 -3.30
CA GLY A 98 0.42 4.39 -4.44
C GLY A 98 -0.38 4.42 -5.76
N PHE A 99 -1.65 4.03 -5.74
CA PHE A 99 -2.51 4.11 -6.94
C PHE A 99 -2.71 5.55 -7.41
N LEU A 100 -3.01 6.47 -6.47
CA LEU A 100 -3.17 7.89 -6.78
C LEU A 100 -1.88 8.51 -7.31
N ALA A 101 -0.73 8.17 -6.71
CA ALA A 101 0.56 8.64 -7.15
C ALA A 101 0.89 8.17 -8.58
N LEU A 102 0.60 6.91 -8.92
CA LEU A 102 0.73 6.41 -10.30
C LEU A 102 -0.15 7.18 -11.28
N ALA A 103 -1.44 7.34 -10.97
CA ALA A 103 -2.37 8.05 -11.85
C ALA A 103 -1.99 9.52 -12.03
N LYS A 104 -1.45 10.15 -11.00
CA LYS A 104 -0.96 11.55 -11.00
C LYS A 104 0.46 11.69 -11.52
N ARG A 105 1.14 10.59 -11.87
CA ARG A 105 2.56 10.56 -12.28
C ARG A 105 3.49 11.24 -11.26
N LYS A 106 3.19 11.06 -9.97
CA LYS A 106 3.98 11.60 -8.86
C LYS A 106 4.76 10.49 -8.17
N ARG A 107 5.91 10.87 -7.59
CA ARG A 107 6.64 10.02 -6.67
C ARG A 107 6.03 10.14 -5.27
N VAL A 108 6.15 9.07 -4.51
CA VAL A 108 5.90 9.07 -3.06
C VAL A 108 7.27 9.05 -2.41
N ASP A 109 7.46 9.93 -1.44
CA ASP A 109 8.68 9.99 -0.64
C ASP A 109 8.87 8.64 0.10
N ASP A 110 10.05 8.05 -0.04
CA ASP A 110 10.36 6.73 0.48
C ASP A 110 10.68 6.73 1.98
N SER A 111 10.81 7.90 2.61
CA SER A 111 10.85 8.08 4.07
C SER A 111 9.46 7.97 4.70
N ILE A 112 8.37 8.17 3.92
CA ILE A 112 7.01 8.16 4.45
C ILE A 112 6.50 6.73 4.60
N CYS A 113 5.97 6.43 5.79
CA CYS A 113 5.25 5.19 6.08
C CYS A 113 3.77 5.49 6.39
N VAL A 114 2.85 4.69 5.86
CA VAL A 114 1.40 4.94 5.99
C VAL A 114 0.68 3.74 6.62
N THR A 115 -0.22 4.02 7.58
CA THR A 115 -1.16 3.02 8.11
C THR A 115 -2.58 3.57 8.09
N GLY A 116 -3.55 2.70 7.89
CA GLY A 116 -4.95 3.04 7.77
C GLY A 116 -5.71 1.99 6.96
N LYS A 117 -6.97 1.76 7.34
CA LYS A 117 -7.86 0.86 6.60
C LYS A 117 -8.86 1.68 5.80
N VAL A 118 -9.01 1.38 4.51
CA VAL A 118 -10.05 1.99 3.66
C VAL A 118 -11.34 1.19 3.81
N ASN A 119 -12.39 1.86 4.30
CA ASN A 119 -13.72 1.27 4.44
C ASN A 119 -14.53 1.32 3.12
N ARG A 120 -15.75 0.78 3.14
CA ARG A 120 -16.63 0.74 1.94
C ARG A 120 -17.03 2.12 1.42
N LYS A 121 -16.95 3.17 2.25
CA LYS A 121 -17.24 4.57 1.89
C LYS A 121 -15.99 5.33 1.44
N GLY A 122 -14.85 4.66 1.27
CA GLY A 122 -13.59 5.32 0.91
C GLY A 122 -12.96 6.13 2.05
N LYS A 123 -13.47 6.04 3.29
CA LYS A 123 -12.88 6.72 4.44
C LYS A 123 -11.78 5.88 5.06
N ILE A 124 -10.72 6.54 5.52
CA ILE A 124 -9.69 5.93 6.35
C ILE A 124 -10.29 5.76 7.75
N VAL A 125 -10.28 4.53 8.26
CA VAL A 125 -10.75 4.21 9.61
C VAL A 125 -9.60 3.81 10.51
N CYS A 126 -9.82 3.95 11.82
CA CYS A 126 -8.85 3.60 12.85
C CYS A 126 -8.32 2.18 12.69
N VAL A 127 -7.05 2.02 13.03
CA VAL A 127 -6.34 0.74 13.05
C VAL A 127 -5.67 0.57 14.41
N LEU A 128 -5.57 -0.66 14.88
CA LEU A 128 -4.99 -0.98 16.18
C LEU A 128 -3.46 -0.99 16.14
N ASN A 129 -2.86 -1.04 17.34
CA ASN A 129 -1.43 -1.20 17.59
C ASN A 129 -0.57 -0.12 16.92
N ILE A 130 -0.98 1.14 17.07
CA ILE A 130 -0.29 2.30 16.49
C ILE A 130 1.13 2.41 17.04
N GLU A 131 1.33 2.23 18.35
CA GLU A 131 2.65 2.32 18.99
C GLU A 131 3.66 1.37 18.34
N ALA A 132 3.33 0.08 18.24
CA ALA A 132 4.20 -0.91 17.61
C ALA A 132 4.54 -0.56 16.15
N LYS A 133 3.57 -0.02 15.40
CA LYS A 133 3.78 0.42 14.01
C LYS A 133 4.69 1.64 13.91
N VAL A 134 4.51 2.62 14.79
CA VAL A 134 5.34 3.83 14.84
C VAL A 134 6.77 3.43 15.23
N THR A 135 6.95 2.58 16.24
CA THR A 135 8.27 2.07 16.63
C THR A 135 8.99 1.39 15.46
N ALA A 136 8.27 0.61 14.64
CA ALA A 136 8.85 -0.02 13.46
C ALA A 136 9.28 1.00 12.38
N ALA A 137 8.50 2.07 12.19
CA ALA A 137 8.84 3.16 11.27
C ALA A 137 10.11 3.89 11.72
N VAL A 138 10.13 4.34 12.99
CA VAL A 138 11.27 5.06 13.59
C VAL A 138 12.54 4.20 13.58
N HIS A 139 12.45 2.92 13.97
CA HIS A 139 13.61 2.03 14.00
C HIS A 139 14.21 1.81 12.60
N THR A 140 13.37 1.79 11.55
CA THR A 140 13.86 1.65 10.18
C THR A 140 14.51 2.93 9.67
N GLU A 141 13.94 4.09 9.99
CA GLU A 141 14.52 5.39 9.66
C GLU A 141 15.88 5.58 10.36
N TYR A 142 15.97 5.23 11.65
CA TYR A 142 17.21 5.23 12.42
C TYR A 142 18.28 4.35 11.77
N LYS A 143 17.91 3.14 11.32
CA LYS A 143 18.82 2.25 10.58
C LYS A 143 19.31 2.87 9.28
N ARG A 144 18.43 3.49 8.48
CA ARG A 144 18.81 4.15 7.22
C ARG A 144 19.84 5.26 7.44
N LYS A 145 19.58 6.16 8.38
CA LYS A 145 20.49 7.27 8.72
C LYS A 145 21.86 6.78 9.18
N ASN A 146 21.92 5.68 9.92
CA ASN A 146 23.18 5.09 10.40
C ASN A 146 23.92 4.22 9.38
N THR A 147 23.24 3.71 8.35
CA THR A 147 23.92 3.06 7.22
C THR A 147 24.48 4.07 6.21
N GLU A 148 23.88 5.26 6.08
CA GLU A 148 24.39 6.33 5.21
C GLU A 148 25.62 7.04 5.79
N THR A 149 25.83 6.99 7.11
CA THR A 149 27.06 7.47 7.77
C THR A 149 28.24 6.49 7.70
N TYR A 150 28.03 5.28 7.15
CA TYR A 150 29.07 4.29 6.90
C TYR A 150 29.22 4.05 5.38
N CYS A 151 29.61 5.09 4.65
CA CYS A 151 30.25 4.94 3.34
C CYS A 151 31.75 5.24 3.50
N PRO A 152 32.66 4.26 3.30
CA PRO A 152 34.10 4.52 3.22
C PRO A 152 34.45 5.33 1.96
#